data_AF-A0A4S8HV07-F1
#
_entry.id   AF-A0A4S8HV07-F1
#
_cell.length_a   1.000
_cell.length_b   1.000
_cell.length_c   1.000
_cell.angle_alpha   90.00
_cell.angle_beta   90.00
_cell.angle_gamma   90.00
#
_symmetry.space_group_name_H-M   'P 1'
#
loop_
_entity.id
_entity.type
_entity.pdbx_description
1 polymer ?
#
loop_
_entity_poly.entity_id
_entity_poly.type
_entity_poly.pdbx_seq_one_letter_code
_entity_poly.pdbx_strand_id
1 'polypeptide(L)'
;MRPTRNAIAQYLRANMGHYINPFLVETTLDEFGMFDIAAKWPDLPKKPEYTLEIVLEDVTVEQFSKLSGIKTVEQLHFVSPHRLIELFHEGVATVFCMADKPEFYCELSFRKSNGEVCVYNEEEDKRVVITGNNFDEPADFFDYMRTYISNM
;
A
#
# COMPACT_ATOMS: atom_id res chain seq x y z
N MET A 1 2.85 -20.74 21.91
CA MET A 1 2.86 -19.26 21.77
C MET A 1 1.79 -18.66 22.69
N ARG A 2 2.07 -17.54 23.37
CA ARG A 2 1.03 -16.84 24.16
C ARG A 2 0.07 -16.16 23.18
N PRO A 3 -1.27 -16.20 23.40
CA PRO A 3 -2.20 -15.48 22.54
C PRO A 3 -1.86 -13.99 22.57
N THR A 4 -1.65 -13.38 21.41
CA THR A 4 -1.48 -11.93 21.29
C THR A 4 -2.73 -11.24 21.85
N ARG A 5 -2.52 -10.29 22.76
CA ARG A 5 -3.60 -9.53 23.42
C ARG A 5 -4.27 -8.50 22.50
N ASN A 6 -3.78 -8.33 21.28
CA ASN A 6 -4.26 -7.31 20.35
C ASN A 6 -5.62 -7.72 19.75
N ALA A 7 -6.63 -6.86 19.91
CA ALA A 7 -7.99 -7.12 19.45
C ALA A 7 -8.07 -7.26 17.92
N ILE A 8 -7.27 -6.51 17.16
CA ILE A 8 -7.21 -6.63 15.69
C ILE A 8 -6.66 -7.99 15.30
N ALA A 9 -5.56 -8.44 15.94
CA ALA A 9 -5.00 -9.76 15.66
C ALA A 9 -5.97 -10.91 15.97
N GLN A 10 -6.72 -10.80 17.08
CA GLN A 10 -7.74 -11.78 17.44
C GLN A 10 -8.90 -11.79 16.45
N TYR A 11 -9.36 -10.61 16.06
CA TYR A 11 -10.41 -10.46 15.06
C TYR A 11 -10.00 -11.10 13.71
N LEU A 12 -8.80 -10.79 13.21
CA LEU A 12 -8.32 -11.34 11.94
C LEU A 12 -8.15 -12.87 12.01
N ARG A 13 -7.60 -13.41 13.10
CA ARG A 13 -7.50 -14.89 13.27
C ARG A 13 -8.87 -15.57 13.30
N ALA A 14 -9.89 -14.92 13.84
CA ALA A 14 -11.26 -15.44 13.80
C ALA A 14 -11.86 -15.41 12.38
N ASN A 15 -11.30 -14.61 11.47
CA ASN A 15 -11.67 -14.49 10.06
C ASN A 15 -10.61 -15.13 9.14
N MET A 16 -9.97 -16.22 9.57
CA MET A 16 -8.96 -16.96 8.78
C MET A 16 -7.76 -16.10 8.33
N GLY A 17 -7.45 -15.02 9.06
CA GLY A 17 -6.36 -14.12 8.74
C GLY A 17 -6.68 -13.14 7.61
N HIS A 18 -7.93 -12.99 7.17
CA HIS A 18 -8.27 -12.11 6.06
C HIS A 18 -9.59 -11.36 6.31
N TYR A 19 -9.62 -10.08 5.96
CA TYR A 19 -10.79 -9.23 6.10
C TYR A 19 -10.82 -8.15 5.03
N ILE A 20 -11.97 -7.97 4.38
CA ILE A 20 -12.23 -6.83 3.49
C ILE A 20 -13.34 -5.99 4.10
N ASN A 21 -13.08 -4.70 4.28
CA ASN A 21 -14.05 -3.79 4.87
C ASN A 21 -15.03 -3.20 3.82
N PRO A 22 -16.09 -2.49 4.23
CA PRO A 22 -17.08 -1.91 3.30
C PRO A 22 -16.52 -0.91 2.28
N PHE A 23 -15.32 -0.37 2.51
CA PHE A 23 -14.62 0.54 1.60
C PHE A 23 -13.63 -0.17 0.68
N LEU A 24 -13.69 -1.51 0.62
CA LEU A 24 -12.82 -2.36 -0.19
C LEU A 24 -11.33 -2.25 0.19
N VAL A 25 -11.07 -1.94 1.46
CA VAL A 25 -9.72 -2.07 2.04
C VAL A 25 -9.56 -3.50 2.53
N GLU A 26 -8.54 -4.17 2.02
CA GLU A 26 -8.16 -5.53 2.38
C GLU A 26 -7.15 -5.52 3.52
N THR A 27 -7.28 -6.46 4.45
CA THR A 27 -6.37 -6.66 5.56
C THR A 27 -6.06 -8.14 5.70
N THR A 28 -4.78 -8.47 5.77
CA THR A 28 -4.27 -9.83 5.95
C THR A 28 -3.50 -9.94 7.26
N LEU A 29 -3.52 -11.13 7.86
CA LEU A 29 -2.67 -11.52 8.97
C LEU A 29 -2.25 -12.97 8.74
N ASP A 30 -0.97 -13.17 8.45
CA ASP A 30 -0.43 -14.49 8.17
C ASP A 30 -0.21 -15.33 9.46
N GLU A 31 0.28 -16.56 9.28
CA GLU A 31 0.58 -17.47 10.39
C GLU A 31 1.78 -17.02 11.25
N PHE A 32 2.67 -16.20 10.69
CA PHE A 32 3.84 -15.64 11.36
C PHE A 32 3.52 -14.35 12.13
N GLY A 33 2.33 -13.77 11.92
CA GLY A 33 1.88 -12.53 12.54
C GLY A 33 2.24 -11.27 11.74
N MET A 34 2.59 -11.43 10.47
CA MET A 34 2.74 -10.33 9.51
C MET A 34 1.36 -9.83 9.11
N PHE A 35 1.20 -8.51 9.18
CA PHE A 35 -0.04 -7.80 8.91
C PHE A 35 0.19 -6.90 7.71
N ASP A 36 -0.74 -6.99 6.75
CA ASP A 36 -0.79 -6.08 5.62
C ASP A 36 -2.17 -5.44 5.53
N ILE A 37 -2.21 -4.21 5.04
CA ILE A 37 -3.43 -3.52 4.68
C ILE A 37 -3.24 -2.83 3.34
N ALA A 38 -4.15 -3.10 2.40
CA ALA A 38 -4.05 -2.67 1.03
C ALA A 38 -5.38 -2.15 0.51
N ALA A 39 -5.34 -1.18 -0.40
CA ALA A 39 -6.50 -0.78 -1.17
C ALA A 39 -6.10 -0.20 -2.52
N LYS A 40 -6.97 -0.40 -3.52
CA LYS A 40 -6.84 0.29 -4.80
C LYS A 40 -7.03 1.80 -4.61
N TRP A 41 -6.31 2.58 -5.41
CA TRP A 41 -6.53 4.03 -5.45
C TRP A 41 -8.00 4.32 -5.86
N PRO A 42 -8.73 5.17 -5.11
CA PRO A 42 -10.13 5.45 -5.37
C PRO A 42 -10.31 6.30 -6.64
N ASP A 43 -11.52 6.28 -7.22
CA ASP A 43 -11.91 7.18 -8.31
C ASP A 43 -11.06 7.10 -9.60
N LEU A 44 -10.35 5.98 -9.80
CA LEU A 44 -9.67 5.71 -11.07
C LEU A 44 -10.67 5.51 -12.22
N PRO A 45 -10.27 5.80 -13.48
CA PRO A 45 -11.05 5.44 -14.66
C PRO A 45 -11.40 3.95 -14.67
N LYS A 46 -12.55 3.57 -15.27
CA LYS A 46 -13.01 2.16 -15.34
C LYS A 46 -11.99 1.17 -15.91
N LYS A 47 -11.06 1.66 -16.72
CA LYS A 47 -9.93 0.92 -17.31
C LYS A 47 -8.71 1.83 -17.22
N PRO A 48 -8.04 1.87 -16.06
CA PRO A 48 -6.84 2.68 -15.93
C PRO A 48 -5.70 2.07 -16.75
N GLU A 49 -4.74 2.89 -17.15
CA GLU A 49 -3.56 2.44 -17.90
C GLU A 49 -2.69 1.49 -17.07
N TYR A 50 -2.64 1.76 -15.76
CA TYR A 50 -1.89 0.99 -14.76
C TYR A 50 -2.77 0.77 -13.52
N THR A 51 -2.49 -0.28 -12.76
CA THR A 51 -3.11 -0.49 -11.45
C THR A 51 -2.35 0.31 -10.41
N LEU A 52 -3.06 1.07 -9.57
CA LEU A 52 -2.51 1.69 -8.37
C LEU A 52 -3.08 1.05 -7.13
N GLU A 53 -2.18 0.65 -6.24
CA GLU A 53 -2.51 0.11 -4.93
C GLU A 53 -1.71 0.84 -3.86
N ILE A 54 -2.36 1.18 -2.75
CA ILE A 54 -1.69 1.76 -1.58
C ILE A 54 -1.65 0.70 -0.49
N VAL A 55 -0.46 0.44 0.03
CA VAL A 55 -0.20 -0.68 0.93
C VAL A 55 0.63 -0.24 2.13
N LEU A 56 0.27 -0.78 3.30
CA LEU A 56 1.21 -0.91 4.41
C LEU A 56 1.36 -2.40 4.72
N GLU A 57 2.51 -2.95 4.35
CA GLU A 57 2.83 -4.38 4.40
C GLU A 57 3.98 -4.67 5.36
N ASP A 58 4.16 -5.95 5.66
CA ASP A 58 5.28 -6.51 6.39
C ASP A 58 5.50 -5.88 7.78
N VAL A 59 4.41 -5.51 8.43
CA VAL A 59 4.42 -4.98 9.79
C VAL A 59 3.74 -5.94 10.77
N THR A 60 4.11 -5.87 12.05
CA THR A 60 3.25 -6.49 13.07
C THR A 60 2.01 -5.63 13.31
N VAL A 61 0.95 -6.21 13.88
CA VAL A 61 -0.25 -5.45 14.26
C VAL A 61 0.07 -4.30 15.22
N GLU A 62 1.05 -4.47 16.12
CA GLU A 62 1.53 -3.40 16.99
C GLU A 62 2.24 -2.27 16.22
N GLN A 63 3.07 -2.61 15.23
CA GLN A 63 3.74 -1.63 14.37
C GLN A 63 2.72 -0.90 13.51
N PHE A 64 1.79 -1.62 12.86
CA PHE A 64 0.65 -1.03 12.16
C PHE A 64 -0.07 -0.04 13.07
N SER A 65 -0.49 -0.46 14.27
CA SER A 65 -1.27 0.40 15.17
C SER A 65 -0.52 1.67 15.59
N LYS A 66 0.80 1.57 15.72
CA LYS A 66 1.68 2.71 16.05
C LYS A 66 1.83 3.67 14.87
N LEU A 67 2.03 3.15 13.67
CA LEU A 67 2.28 3.93 12.46
C LEU A 67 1.00 4.57 11.92
N SER A 68 -0.09 3.79 11.85
CA SER A 68 -1.34 4.23 11.23
C SER A 68 -2.25 5.03 12.17
N GLY A 69 -2.08 4.83 13.48
CA GLY A 69 -2.97 5.33 14.53
C GLY A 69 -4.24 4.49 14.73
N ILE A 70 -4.44 3.42 13.95
CA ILE A 70 -5.60 2.53 14.03
C ILE A 70 -5.35 1.46 15.10
N LYS A 71 -6.12 1.50 16.19
CA LYS A 71 -5.87 0.70 17.40
C LYS A 71 -6.99 -0.27 17.75
N THR A 72 -8.15 -0.14 17.11
CA THR A 72 -9.34 -0.95 17.39
C THR A 72 -9.89 -1.62 16.15
N VAL A 73 -10.63 -2.71 16.35
CA VAL A 73 -11.36 -3.41 15.27
C VAL A 73 -12.42 -2.50 14.65
N GLU A 74 -13.08 -1.68 15.46
CA GLU A 74 -14.03 -0.68 14.96
C GLU A 74 -13.37 0.29 13.98
N GLN A 75 -12.19 0.82 14.32
CA GLN A 75 -11.46 1.69 13.41
C GLN A 75 -11.06 0.96 12.12
N LEU A 76 -10.69 -0.33 12.20
CA LEU A 76 -10.38 -1.16 11.01
C LEU A 76 -11.57 -1.26 10.04
N HIS A 77 -12.81 -1.34 10.56
CA HIS A 77 -14.03 -1.37 9.74
C HIS A 77 -14.26 -0.09 8.95
N PHE A 78 -13.69 1.04 9.40
CA PHE A 78 -13.90 2.36 8.81
C PHE A 78 -12.67 2.91 8.09
N VAL A 79 -11.59 2.13 7.95
CA VAL A 79 -10.43 2.55 7.15
C VAL A 79 -10.88 2.70 5.70
N SER A 80 -10.71 3.89 5.13
CA SER A 80 -10.97 4.12 3.71
C SER A 80 -9.66 4.13 2.91
N PRO A 81 -9.70 3.91 1.58
CA PRO A 81 -8.53 4.10 0.71
C PRO A 81 -7.87 5.47 0.92
N HIS A 82 -8.67 6.53 1.11
CA HIS A 82 -8.17 7.88 1.42
C HIS A 82 -7.27 7.93 2.66
N ARG A 83 -7.53 7.13 3.70
CA ARG A 83 -6.66 7.09 4.88
C ARG A 83 -5.31 6.46 4.54
N LEU A 84 -5.27 5.47 3.65
CA LEU A 84 -4.01 4.90 3.18
C LEU A 84 -3.21 5.90 2.33
N ILE A 85 -3.88 6.73 1.52
CA ILE A 85 -3.24 7.83 0.78
C ILE A 85 -2.62 8.85 1.75
N GLU A 86 -3.34 9.23 2.81
CA GLU A 86 -2.77 10.08 3.87
C GLU A 86 -1.52 9.45 4.49
N LEU A 87 -1.55 8.14 4.80
CA LEU A 87 -0.37 7.43 5.31
C LEU A 87 0.79 7.41 4.31
N PHE A 88 0.52 7.33 3.01
CA PHE A 88 1.56 7.47 1.99
C PHE A 88 2.18 8.87 2.01
N HIS A 89 1.36 9.92 2.13
CA HIS A 89 1.84 11.30 2.28
C HIS A 89 2.62 11.54 3.58
N GLU A 90 2.27 10.82 4.65
CA GLU A 90 3.03 10.79 5.91
C GLU A 90 4.32 9.95 5.82
N GLY A 91 4.59 9.27 4.70
CA GLY A 91 5.77 8.41 4.50
C GLY A 91 5.68 7.03 5.18
N VAL A 92 4.48 6.65 5.61
CA VAL A 92 4.17 5.40 6.30
C VAL A 92 3.84 4.30 5.31
N ALA A 93 2.95 4.55 4.35
CA ALA A 93 2.54 3.58 3.34
C ALA A 93 3.36 3.71 2.03
N THR A 94 3.28 2.66 1.21
CA THR A 94 3.86 2.58 -0.13
C THR A 94 2.73 2.61 -1.16
N VAL A 95 2.98 3.20 -2.32
CA VAL A 95 2.09 3.07 -3.49
C VAL A 95 2.77 2.18 -4.51
N PHE A 96 2.08 1.15 -4.98
CA PHE A 96 2.51 0.33 -6.11
C PHE A 96 1.81 0.78 -7.38
N CYS A 97 2.58 0.96 -8.45
CA CYS A 97 2.06 1.20 -9.81
C CYS A 97 2.48 0.06 -10.73
N MET A 98 1.49 -0.69 -11.22
CA MET A 98 1.70 -1.92 -11.97
C MET A 98 1.19 -1.80 -13.41
N ALA A 99 2.03 -2.19 -14.36
CA ALA A 99 1.65 -2.46 -15.74
C ALA A 99 1.25 -3.93 -15.86
N ASP A 100 -0.04 -4.22 -15.68
CA ASP A 100 -0.56 -5.59 -15.78
C ASP A 100 -0.84 -5.97 -17.25
N LYS A 101 0.23 -6.10 -18.04
CA LYS A 101 0.20 -6.68 -19.38
C LYS A 101 1.11 -7.91 -19.40
N PRO A 102 0.63 -9.09 -19.84
CA PRO A 102 1.43 -10.32 -19.81
C PRO A 102 2.78 -10.26 -20.53
N GLU A 103 2.91 -9.37 -21.53
CA GLU A 103 4.14 -9.17 -22.30
C GLU A 103 5.08 -8.13 -21.69
N PHE A 104 4.59 -7.32 -20.74
CA PHE A 104 5.27 -6.17 -20.13
C PHE A 104 4.81 -5.98 -18.68
N TYR A 105 4.93 -7.03 -17.85
CA TYR A 105 4.75 -6.87 -16.41
C TYR A 105 5.89 -5.98 -15.91
N CYS A 106 5.52 -4.93 -15.19
CA CYS A 106 6.45 -4.05 -14.52
C CYS A 106 5.73 -3.47 -13.32
N GLU A 107 6.38 -3.47 -12.18
CA GLU A 107 5.87 -2.92 -10.92
C GLU A 107 6.89 -1.96 -10.35
N LEU A 108 6.42 -0.75 -10.02
CA LEU A 108 7.21 0.25 -9.32
C LEU A 108 6.57 0.55 -7.97
N SER A 109 7.36 0.50 -6.91
CA SER A 109 6.96 0.92 -5.58
C SER A 109 7.45 2.34 -5.29
N PHE A 110 6.57 3.17 -4.74
CA PHE A 110 6.80 4.58 -4.44
C PHE A 110 6.65 4.80 -2.94
N ARG A 111 7.67 5.37 -2.31
CA ARG A 111 7.66 5.68 -0.88
C ARG A 111 8.18 7.08 -0.59
N LYS A 112 7.41 7.89 0.13
CA LYS A 112 7.83 9.21 0.59
C LYS A 112 8.76 9.09 1.81
N SER A 113 9.87 9.83 1.80
CA SER A 113 10.81 9.94 2.93
C SER A 113 11.49 11.30 2.90
N ASN A 114 11.43 12.06 4.01
CA ASN A 114 12.09 13.36 4.16
C ASN A 114 11.79 14.38 3.03
N GLY A 115 10.57 14.36 2.47
CA GLY A 115 10.17 15.26 1.38
C GLY A 115 10.63 14.80 -0.01
N GLU A 116 11.23 13.62 -0.12
CA GLU A 116 11.63 12.97 -1.37
C GLU A 116 10.75 11.75 -1.63
N VAL A 117 10.64 11.35 -2.90
CA VAL A 117 10.01 10.07 -3.29
C VAL A 117 11.10 9.11 -3.73
N CYS A 118 11.21 7.99 -3.03
CA CYS A 118 12.00 6.86 -3.46
C CYS A 118 11.14 5.96 -4.34
N VAL A 119 11.63 5.66 -5.54
CA VAL A 119 11.04 4.67 -6.45
C VAL A 119 11.93 3.44 -6.48
N TYR A 120 11.33 2.27 -6.35
CA TYR A 120 12.03 0.99 -6.39
C TYR A 120 11.36 0.07 -7.40
N ASN A 121 12.18 -0.52 -8.27
CA ASN A 121 11.80 -1.61 -9.15
C ASN A 121 12.38 -2.90 -8.55
N GLU A 122 11.52 -3.81 -8.12
CA GLU A 122 11.96 -5.06 -7.49
C GLU A 122 12.65 -6.00 -8.48
N GLU A 123 12.21 -6.01 -9.75
CA GLU A 123 12.74 -6.89 -10.78
C GLU A 123 14.18 -6.56 -11.17
N GLU A 124 14.51 -5.27 -11.16
CA GLU A 124 15.83 -4.76 -11.50
C GLU A 124 16.74 -4.53 -10.28
N ASP A 125 16.24 -4.72 -9.05
CA ASP A 125 16.90 -4.33 -7.79
C ASP A 125 17.42 -2.87 -7.86
N LYS A 126 16.60 -1.98 -8.42
CA LYS A 126 16.99 -0.60 -8.75
C LYS A 126 16.20 0.40 -7.95
N ARG A 127 16.92 1.30 -7.26
CA ARG A 127 16.35 2.40 -6.48
C ARG A 127 16.73 3.75 -7.07
N VAL A 128 15.73 4.62 -7.24
CA VAL A 128 15.90 6.01 -7.70
C VAL A 128 15.27 6.95 -6.68
N VAL A 129 15.95 8.04 -6.35
CA VAL A 129 15.39 9.12 -5.52
C VAL A 129 14.97 10.26 -6.44
N ILE A 130 13.71 10.65 -6.35
CA ILE A 130 13.13 11.75 -7.13
C ILE A 130 13.00 12.96 -6.23
N THR A 131 13.57 14.09 -6.68
CA THR A 131 13.49 15.38 -6.01
C THR A 131 12.60 16.32 -6.83
N GLY A 132 11.68 17.03 -6.17
CA GLY A 132 10.88 18.09 -6.80
C GLY A 132 9.58 17.67 -7.52
N ASN A 133 9.31 16.36 -7.68
CA ASN A 133 8.00 15.90 -8.12
C ASN A 133 7.10 15.59 -6.91
N ASN A 134 5.93 16.20 -6.92
CA ASN A 134 4.86 15.85 -6.01
C ASN A 134 4.12 14.64 -6.59
N PHE A 135 4.25 13.48 -5.96
CA PHE A 135 3.40 12.32 -6.24
C PHE A 135 2.16 12.42 -5.36
N ASP A 136 1.16 13.17 -5.82
CA ASP A 136 -0.05 13.49 -5.06
C ASP A 136 -1.31 12.93 -5.73
N GLU A 137 -1.29 12.77 -7.05
CA GLU A 137 -2.41 12.27 -7.85
C GLU A 137 -2.02 11.04 -8.69
N PRO A 138 -2.98 10.18 -9.07
CA PRO A 138 -2.74 9.03 -9.95
C PRO A 138 -1.94 9.34 -11.22
N ALA A 139 -2.17 10.52 -11.81
CA ALA A 139 -1.51 10.95 -13.03
C ALA A 139 0.02 11.03 -12.85
N ASP A 140 0.51 11.43 -11.68
CA ASP A 140 1.95 11.55 -11.40
C ASP A 140 2.64 10.18 -11.48
N PHE A 141 2.01 9.16 -10.92
CA PHE A 141 2.50 7.78 -10.96
C PHE A 141 2.47 7.22 -12.38
N PHE A 142 1.38 7.46 -13.11
CA PHE A 142 1.22 6.99 -14.49
C PHE A 142 2.23 7.63 -15.44
N ASP A 143 2.47 8.93 -15.31
CA ASP A 143 3.44 9.65 -16.13
C ASP A 143 4.87 9.19 -15.83
N TYR A 144 5.20 8.91 -14.57
CA TYR A 144 6.46 8.30 -14.22
C TYR A 144 6.60 6.90 -14.80
N MET A 145 5.60 6.03 -14.63
CA MET A 145 5.59 4.67 -15.14
C MET A 145 5.77 4.63 -16.66
N ARG A 146 5.07 5.51 -17.38
CA ARG A 146 5.20 5.64 -18.84
C ARG A 146 6.61 6.05 -19.26
N THR A 147 7.20 7.01 -18.55
CA THR A 147 8.57 7.46 -18.80
C THR A 147 9.58 6.37 -18.48
N TYR A 148 9.37 5.61 -17.40
CA TYR A 148 10.23 4.51 -17.00
C TYR A 148 10.25 3.42 -18.07
N ILE A 149 9.09 2.89 -18.44
CA ILE A 149 8.95 1.82 -19.45
C ILE A 149 9.53 2.26 -20.80
N SER A 150 9.34 3.52 -21.20
CA SER A 150 9.85 4.02 -22.49
C SER A 150 11.38 4.07 -22.56
N ASN A 151 12.07 4.02 -21.43
CA ASN A 151 13.53 4.08 -21.32
C ASN A 151 14.18 2.73 -20.98
N MET A 152 13.38 1.66 -20.83
CA MET A 152 13.86 0.27 -20.72
C MET A 152 14.22 -0.27 -22.11
#